data_AF-A0A011SJ19-F1
#
_entry.id   AF-A0A011SJ19-F1
#
_cell.length_a   1.000
_cell.length_b   1.000
_cell.length_c   1.000
_cell.angle_alpha   90.00
_cell.angle_beta   90.00
_cell.angle_gamma   90.00
#
_symmetry.space_group_name_H-M   'P 1'
#
loop_
_entity.id
_entity.type
_entity.pdbx_description
1 polymer ?
#
loop_
_entity_poly.entity_id
_entity_poly.type
_entity_poly.pdbx_seq_one_letter_code
_entity_poly.pdbx_strand_id
1 'polypeptide(L)'
;MKTQDNRKLVIELEPSVYEEIEEYCTEADMEKSELMSDCIQCYVKETMNKMDAMRKGYAEMGHINLEICSEFDGCESEAHTHI
;
A
#
# COMPACT_ATOMS: atom_id res chain seq x y z
N MET A 1 -8.33 24.96 20.43
CA MET A 1 -6.95 24.67 20.00
C MET A 1 -6.83 23.16 19.88
N LYS A 2 -6.57 22.62 18.67
CA LYS A 2 -6.23 21.20 18.55
C LYS A 2 -4.82 21.05 19.13
N THR A 3 -4.70 20.31 20.23
CA THR A 3 -3.41 19.94 20.81
C THR A 3 -2.63 19.20 19.73
N GLN A 4 -1.45 19.70 19.37
CA GLN A 4 -0.54 19.03 18.44
C GLN A 4 0.06 17.83 19.20
N ASP A 5 -0.61 16.69 19.08
CA ASP A 5 -0.27 15.47 19.79
C ASP A 5 0.85 14.75 19.02
N ASN A 6 2.09 15.14 19.28
CA ASN A 6 3.26 14.53 18.64
C ASN A 6 3.39 13.08 19.11
N ARG A 7 3.18 12.14 18.19
CA ARG A 7 3.38 10.70 18.44
C ARG A 7 4.79 10.30 18.05
N LYS A 8 5.41 9.42 18.84
CA LYS A 8 6.73 8.86 18.56
C LYS A 8 6.59 7.40 18.14
N LEU A 9 7.30 7.05 17.08
CA LEU A 9 7.49 5.67 16.62
C LEU A 9 8.96 5.32 16.83
N VAL A 10 9.24 4.17 17.42
CA VAL A 10 10.58 3.58 17.49
C VAL A 10 10.57 2.36 16.58
N ILE A 11 11.55 2.27 15.69
CA ILE A 11 11.71 1.17 14.75
C ILE A 11 13.09 0.56 14.93
N GLU A 12 13.17 -0.74 14.73
CA GLU A 12 14.43 -1.47 14.64
C GLU A 12 14.77 -1.65 13.16
N LEU A 13 16.01 -1.35 12.79
CA LEU A 13 16.51 -1.45 11.43
C LEU A 13 17.72 -2.38 11.40
N GLU A 14 17.92 -3.04 10.28
CA GLU A 14 19.19 -3.71 9.98
C GLU A 14 20.33 -2.68 10.04
N PRO A 15 21.48 -3.00 10.67
CA PRO A 15 22.58 -2.04 10.84
C PRO A 15 23.03 -1.38 9.54
N SER A 16 23.12 -2.17 8.45
CA SER A 16 23.51 -1.65 7.13
C SER A 16 22.53 -0.60 6.60
N VAL A 17 21.23 -0.79 6.82
CA VAL A 17 20.19 0.16 6.38
C VAL A 17 20.27 1.44 7.20
N TYR A 18 20.53 1.33 8.50
CA TYR A 18 20.71 2.51 9.35
C TYR A 18 21.94 3.32 8.93
N GLU A 19 23.06 2.64 8.62
CA GLU A 19 24.29 3.28 8.12
C GLU A 19 24.05 4.02 6.79
N GLU A 20 23.36 3.40 5.83
CA GLU A 20 22.98 4.05 4.56
C GLU A 20 22.12 5.30 4.79
N ILE A 21 21.18 5.26 5.75
CA ILE A 21 20.37 6.42 6.13
C ILE A 21 21.25 7.52 6.76
N GLU A 22 22.20 7.17 7.63
CA GLU A 22 23.11 8.15 8.23
C GLU A 22 23.97 8.85 7.18
N GLU A 23 24.55 8.08 6.25
CA GLU A 23 25.39 8.60 5.17
C GLU A 23 24.58 9.56 4.30
N TYR A 24 23.42 9.13 3.82
CA TYR A 24 22.53 9.97 3.01
C TYR A 24 22.14 11.28 3.72
N CYS A 25 21.73 11.19 4.98
CA CYS A 25 21.34 12.37 5.76
C CYS A 25 22.51 13.34 5.95
N THR A 26 23.73 12.81 6.10
CA THR A 26 24.94 13.62 6.24
C THR A 26 25.29 14.35 4.94
N GLU A 27 25.22 13.65 3.80
CA GLU A 27 25.49 14.24 2.49
C GLU A 27 24.44 15.27 2.08
N ALA A 28 23.19 15.05 2.46
CA ALA A 28 22.05 15.90 2.10
C ALA A 28 21.79 17.05 3.08
N ASP A 29 22.55 17.16 4.18
CA ASP A 29 22.29 18.09 5.30
C ASP A 29 20.82 18.04 5.78
N MET A 30 20.33 16.82 5.98
CA MET A 30 18.93 16.52 6.31
C MET A 30 18.83 15.77 7.63
N GLU A 31 17.82 16.12 8.44
CA GLU A 31 17.55 15.40 9.68
C GLU A 31 16.92 14.02 9.38
N LYS A 32 17.36 12.97 10.08
CA LYS A 32 16.78 11.62 9.94
C LYS A 32 15.26 11.62 10.14
N SER A 33 14.78 12.44 11.07
CA SER A 33 13.34 12.55 11.34
C SER A 33 12.55 13.20 10.20
N GLU A 34 13.16 14.12 9.46
CA GLU A 34 12.59 14.74 8.27
C GLU A 34 12.50 13.70 7.14
N LEU A 35 13.61 13.02 6.85
CA LEU A 35 13.66 11.93 5.88
C LEU A 35 12.59 10.86 6.17
N MET A 36 12.54 10.36 7.41
CA MET A 36 11.60 9.31 7.79
C MET A 36 10.15 9.79 7.71
N SER A 37 9.87 11.03 8.10
CA SER A 37 8.53 11.61 7.98
C SER A 37 8.09 11.65 6.51
N ASP A 38 8.95 12.14 5.63
CA ASP A 38 8.65 12.28 4.20
C ASP A 38 8.51 10.92 3.50
N CYS A 39 9.41 9.99 3.78
CA CYS A 39 9.35 8.63 3.25
C CYS A 39 8.04 7.93 3.66
N ILE A 40 7.68 7.98 4.95
CA ILE A 40 6.45 7.35 5.45
C ILE A 40 5.23 8.03 4.84
N GLN A 41 5.19 9.36 4.80
CA GLN A 41 4.07 10.11 4.22
C GLN A 41 3.88 9.79 2.74
N CYS A 42 4.97 9.75 1.97
CA CYS A 42 4.94 9.41 0.55
C CYS A 42 4.44 7.97 0.34
N TYR A 43 5.05 7.01 1.02
CA TYR A 43 4.72 5.59 0.90
C TYR A 43 3.26 5.29 1.25
N VAL A 44 2.77 5.83 2.38
CA VAL A 44 1.39 5.64 2.81
C VAL A 44 0.42 6.25 1.80
N LYS A 45 0.68 7.48 1.35
CA LYS A 45 -0.19 8.16 0.37
C LYS A 45 -0.28 7.39 -0.94
N GLU A 46 0.85 6.95 -1.48
CA GLU A 46 0.88 6.17 -2.72
C GLU A 46 0.15 4.83 -2.59
N THR A 47 0.35 4.14 -1.47
CA THR A 47 -0.30 2.85 -1.20
C THR A 47 -1.80 3.02 -1.06
N MET A 48 -2.25 4.05 -0.32
CA MET A 48 -3.68 4.36 -0.19
C MET A 48 -4.31 4.72 -1.54
N ASN A 49 -3.62 5.46 -2.40
CA ASN A 49 -4.11 5.79 -3.73
C ASN A 49 -4.28 4.54 -4.60
N LYS A 50 -3.31 3.61 -4.56
CA LYS A 50 -3.40 2.31 -5.26
C LYS A 50 -4.58 1.50 -4.75
N MET A 51 -4.77 1.41 -3.44
CA MET A 51 -5.91 0.71 -2.82
C MET A 51 -7.25 1.33 -3.23
N ASP A 52 -7.36 2.65 -3.23
CA ASP A 52 -8.58 3.35 -3.63
C ASP A 52 -8.89 3.14 -5.11
N ALA A 53 -7.88 3.18 -5.98
CA ALA A 53 -8.03 2.88 -7.40
C ALA A 53 -8.53 1.45 -7.63
N MET A 54 -7.95 0.45 -6.96
CA MET A 54 -8.43 -0.94 -7.04
C MET A 54 -9.88 -1.06 -6.57
N ARG A 55 -10.20 -0.48 -5.40
CA ARG A 55 -11.55 -0.51 -4.83
C ARG A 55 -12.57 0.09 -5.80
N LYS A 56 -12.25 1.23 -6.42
CA LYS A 56 -13.11 1.89 -7.42
C LYS A 56 -13.27 1.03 -8.66
N GLY A 57 -12.18 0.52 -9.22
CA GLY A 57 -12.22 -0.34 -10.40
C GLY A 57 -13.08 -1.60 -10.20
N TYR A 58 -12.96 -2.25 -9.04
CA TYR A 58 -13.82 -3.40 -8.71
C TYR A 58 -15.29 -3.02 -8.55
N ALA A 59 -15.59 -1.86 -7.95
CA ALA A 59 -16.96 -1.39 -7.83
C ALA A 59 -17.58 -1.04 -9.19
N GLU A 60 -16.81 -0.41 -10.08
CA GLU A 60 -17.23 -0.04 -11.44
C GLU A 60 -17.46 -1.28 -12.32
N MET A 61 -16.56 -2.26 -12.22
CA MET A 61 -16.64 -3.51 -12.99
C MET A 61 -17.56 -4.56 -12.37
N GLY A 62 -18.10 -4.31 -11.16
CA GLY A 62 -18.83 -5.30 -10.39
C GLY A 62 -19.99 -5.94 -11.17
N HIS A 63 -20.76 -5.13 -11.92
CA HIS A 63 -21.86 -5.64 -12.71
C HIS A 63 -21.40 -6.55 -13.87
N ILE A 64 -20.45 -6.09 -14.67
CA ILE A 64 -19.91 -6.85 -15.82
C ILE A 64 -19.24 -8.14 -15.33
N ASN A 65 -18.46 -8.07 -14.26
CA ASN A 65 -17.80 -9.24 -13.70
C ASN A 65 -18.82 -10.29 -13.22
N LEU A 66 -19.93 -9.85 -12.61
CA LEU A 66 -21.00 -10.76 -12.19
C LEU A 66 -21.77 -11.37 -13.37
N GLU A 67 -22.01 -10.60 -14.44
CA GLU A 67 -22.62 -11.13 -15.67
C GLU A 67 -21.75 -12.21 -16.31
N ILE A 68 -20.46 -11.94 -16.47
CA ILE A 68 -19.50 -12.92 -17.00
C ILE A 68 -19.50 -14.19 -16.12
N CYS A 69 -19.39 -14.07 -14.79
CA CYS A 69 -19.45 -15.25 -13.92
C CYS A 69 -20.74 -16.07 -14.16
N SER A 70 -21.90 -15.40 -14.16
CA SER A 70 -23.18 -16.07 -14.38
C SER A 70 -23.29 -16.75 -15.74
N GLU A 71 -22.65 -16.23 -16.79
CA GLU A 71 -22.67 -16.84 -18.12
C GLU A 71 -21.87 -18.15 -18.20
N PHE A 72 -20.80 -18.27 -17.40
CA PHE A 72 -19.88 -19.42 -17.43
C PHE A 72 -20.10 -20.45 -16.31
N ASP A 73 -20.95 -20.16 -15.31
CA ASP A 73 -21.29 -21.04 -14.18
C ASP A 73 -21.63 -22.48 -14.62
N GLY A 74 -22.38 -22.64 -15.72
CA GLY A 74 -22.77 -23.96 -16.24
C GLY A 74 -21.58 -24.78 -16.73
N CYS A 75 -20.68 -24.16 -17.49
CA CYS A 75 -19.48 -24.83 -18.00
C CYS A 75 -18.52 -25.24 -16.88
N GLU A 76 -18.36 -24.40 -15.85
CA GLU A 76 -17.54 -24.72 -14.68
C GLU A 76 -18.12 -25.91 -13.90
N SER A 77 -19.45 -25.94 -13.70
CA SER A 77 -20.14 -27.04 -13.02
C SER A 77 -19.99 -28.37 -13.77
N GLU A 78 -20.07 -28.37 -15.10
CA GLU A 78 -19.88 -29.57 -15.92
C GLU A 78 -18.43 -30.07 -15.84
N ALA A 79 -17.45 -29.17 -15.94
CA ALA A 79 -16.04 -29.53 -15.81
C ALA A 79 -15.71 -30.12 -14.44
N HIS A 80 -16.26 -29.56 -13.36
CA HIS A 80 -16.07 -30.09 -12.00
C HIS A 80 -16.74 -31.45 -11.77
N THR A 81 -17.75 -31.81 -12.54
CA THR A 81 -18.42 -33.12 -12.44
C THR A 81 -17.60 -34.26 -13.07
N HIS A 82 -16.58 -33.92 -13.87
CA HIS A 82 -15.74 -34.88 -14.60
C HIS A 82 -14.31 -35.02 -14.04
N ILE A 83 -14.06 -34.50 -12.83
CA ILE A 83 -12.82 -34.67 -12.04
C ILE A 83 -13.10 -35.61 -10.87
#